data_AF-A0A6A6MHE1-F1
#
_entry.id   AF-A0A6A6MHE1-F1
#
_cell.length_a   1.000
_cell.length_b   1.000
_cell.length_c   1.000
_cell.angle_alpha   90.00
_cell.angle_beta   90.00
_cell.angle_gamma   90.00
#
_symmetry.space_group_name_H-M   'P 1'
#
loop_
_entity.id
_entity.type
_entity.pdbx_description
1 polymer ?
#
loop_
_entity_poly.entity_id
_entity_poly.type
_entity_poly.pdbx_seq_one_letter_code
_entity_poly.pdbx_strand_id
1 'polypeptide(L)' 'MFSELHEQPYVVELDLRDDGAQIQYILLDLVGRRTVPQVFVNGRHIGGSDDLKAAVQSGQLQKLMATD' A
#
# COMPACT_ATOMS: atom_id res chain seq x y z
N MET A 1 2.87 0.46 -13.15
CA MET A 1 1.68 0.77 -12.33
C MET A 1 1.88 1.98 -11.43
N PHE A 2 2.77 1.98 -10.42
CA PHE A 2 3.06 3.23 -9.71
C PHE A 2 3.68 4.31 -10.60
N SER A 3 4.43 3.92 -11.63
CA SER A 3 4.91 4.80 -12.70
C SER A 3 3.81 5.48 -13.53
N GLU A 4 2.59 4.94 -13.51
CA GLU A 4 1.43 5.50 -14.23
C GLU A 4 0.59 6.41 -13.32
N LEU A 5 0.79 6.30 -12.02
CA LEU A 5 0.34 7.28 -11.07
C LEU A 5 1.36 8.41 -11.16
N HIS A 6 0.93 9.63 -11.47
CA HIS A 6 1.79 10.82 -11.44
C HIS A 6 2.17 11.21 -10.01
N GLU A 7 2.30 10.22 -9.13
CA GLU A 7 2.47 10.29 -7.70
C GLU A 7 3.68 9.46 -7.33
N GLN A 8 4.55 10.01 -6.48
CA GLN A 8 5.74 9.30 -6.01
C GLN A 8 5.42 8.65 -4.66
N PRO A 9 5.23 7.32 -4.60
CA PRO A 9 5.01 6.65 -3.32
C PRO A 9 6.31 6.62 -2.51
N TYR A 10 6.17 6.67 -1.20
CA TYR A 10 7.24 6.21 -0.31
C TYR A 10 7.24 4.68 -0.29
N VAL A 11 8.34 4.06 -0.72
CA VAL A 11 8.48 2.60 -0.82
C VAL A 11 9.38 2.09 0.29
N VAL A 12 8.93 1.06 1.00
CA VAL A 12 9.71 0.33 2.00
C VAL A 12 9.96 -1.08 1.49
N GLU A 13 11.20 -1.34 1.07
CA GLU A 13 11.63 -2.67 0.62
C GLU A 13 11.95 -3.55 1.83
N LEU A 14 11.05 -4.50 2.14
CA LEU A 14 11.15 -5.32 3.35
C LEU A 14 12.31 -6.31 3.30
N ASP A 15 12.75 -6.72 2.12
CA ASP A 15 13.90 -7.61 1.92
C ASP A 15 15.24 -6.91 2.18
N LEU A 16 15.27 -5.57 2.16
CA LEU A 16 16.45 -4.76 2.46
C LEU A 16 16.50 -4.27 3.91
N ARG A 17 15.64 -4.80 4.79
CA ARG A 17 15.54 -4.38 6.19
C ARG A 17 15.68 -5.57 7.14
N ASP A 18 16.39 -5.35 8.24
CA ASP A 18 16.55 -6.37 9.29
C ASP A 18 15.22 -6.74 9.98
N ASP A 19 14.28 -5.79 10.05
CA ASP A 19 12.96 -5.97 10.67
C ASP A 19 11.85 -6.36 9.67
N GLY A 20 12.18 -6.64 8.40
CA GLY A 20 11.19 -6.90 7.35
C GLY A 20 10.24 -8.05 7.66
N ALA A 21 10.76 -9.15 8.23
CA ALA A 21 9.94 -10.28 8.65
C ALA A 21 8.97 -9.90 9.78
N GLN A 22 9.41 -9.08 10.74
CA GLN A 22 8.54 -8.59 11.81
C GLN A 22 7.44 -7.68 11.26
N ILE A 23 7.76 -6.80 10.32
CA ILE A 23 6.77 -5.96 9.64
C ILE A 23 5.71 -6.83 8.95
N GLN A 24 6.10 -7.90 8.25
CA GLN A 24 5.14 -8.82 7.62
C GLN A 24 4.19 -9.48 8.64
N TYR A 25 4.68 -9.85 9.83
CA TYR A 25 3.82 -10.36 10.90
C TYR A 25 2.86 -9.28 11.41
N ILE A 26 3.35 -8.05 11.61
CA ILE A 26 2.50 -6.93 12.03
C ILE A 26 1.43 -6.62 10.96
N LEU A 27 1.76 -6.72 9.67
CA LEU A 27 0.77 -6.55 8.59
C LEU A 27 -0.31 -7.63 8.64
N LEU A 28 0.04 -8.87 9.00
CA LEU A 28 -0.97 -9.92 9.23
C LEU A 28 -1.94 -9.52 10.35
N ASP A 29 -1.43 -8.99 11.46
CA ASP A 29 -2.27 -8.58 12.59
C ASP A 29 -3.09 -7.30 12.29
N LEU A 30 -2.48 -6.33 11.61
CA LEU A 30 -3.06 -5.00 11.35
C LEU A 30 -4.10 -5.03 10.23
N VAL A 31 -3.81 -5.76 9.15
CA VAL A 31 -4.62 -5.72 7.91
C VAL A 31 -5.06 -7.11 7.43
N GLY A 32 -4.78 -8.17 8.19
CA GLY A 32 -5.17 -9.53 7.85
C GLY A 32 -4.36 -10.15 6.72
N ARG A 33 -3.26 -9.51 6.28
CA ARG A 33 -2.46 -9.95 5.12
C ARG A 33 -0.96 -9.81 5.39
N ARG A 34 -0.23 -10.89 5.18
CA ARG A 34 1.24 -10.93 5.32
C ARG A 34 1.99 -10.57 4.03
N THR A 35 1.34 -10.73 2.88
CA THR A 35 1.98 -10.62 1.56
C THR A 35 2.29 -9.18 1.19
N VAL A 36 3.33 -8.97 0.39
CA VAL A 36 3.65 -7.66 -0.21
C VAL A 36 3.21 -7.63 -1.69
N PRO A 37 2.89 -6.44 -2.23
CA PRO A 37 2.83 -5.14 -1.56
C PRO A 37 1.60 -5.00 -0.64
N GLN A 38 1.71 -4.15 0.39
CA GLN A 38 0.57 -3.58 1.13
C GLN A 38 0.65 -2.07 1.02
N VAL A 39 -0.44 -1.44 0.58
CA VAL A 39 -0.47 -0.03 0.23
C VAL A 39 -1.35 0.72 1.23
N PHE A 40 -0.85 1.90 1.63
CA PHE A 40 -1.52 2.81 2.56
C PHE A 40 -1.53 4.20 1.95
N VAL A 41 -2.63 4.92 2.12
CA VAL A 41 -2.81 6.31 1.66
C VAL A 41 -3.40 7.10 2.81
N ASN A 42 -2.76 8.20 3.20
CA ASN A 42 -3.14 9.05 4.34
C ASN A 42 -3.42 8.22 5.61
N GLY A 43 -2.53 7.27 5.92
CA GLY A 43 -2.63 6.38 7.09
C GLY A 43 -3.69 5.26 6.97
N ARG A 44 -4.50 5.26 5.91
CA ARG A 44 -5.53 4.25 5.68
C ARG A 44 -5.02 3.13 4.78
N HIS A 45 -5.22 1.89 5.21
CA HIS A 45 -4.95 0.71 4.38
C HIS A 45 -5.92 0.63 3.21
N ILE A 46 -5.38 0.42 2.00
CA ILE A 46 -6.19 0.26 0.78
C ILE A 46 -6.12 -1.14 0.19
N GLY A 47 -5.14 -1.96 0.59
CA GLY A 47 -4.99 -3.34 0.14
C GLY A 47 -3.66 -3.63 -0.55
N GLY A 48 -3.65 -4.68 -1.38
CA GLY A 48 -2.48 -5.10 -2.15
C GLY A 48 -2.46 -4.55 -3.57
N SER A 49 -1.70 -5.20 -4.46
CA SER A 49 -1.56 -4.77 -5.85
C SER A 49 -2.90 -4.71 -6.61
N ASP A 50 -3.74 -5.73 -6.46
CA ASP A 50 -5.03 -5.79 -7.17
C ASP A 50 -6.02 -4.75 -6.65
N ASP A 51 -6.06 -4.54 -5.33
CA ASP A 51 -6.92 -3.52 -4.71
C ASP A 51 -6.49 -2.12 -5.14
N LEU A 52 -5.18 -1.84 -5.20
CA LEU A 52 -4.66 -0.59 -5.75
C LEU A 52 -5.11 -0.43 -7.20
N LYS A 53 -5.04 -1.47 -8.03
CA LYS A 53 -5.44 -1.39 -9.44
C LYS A 53 -6.91 -1.06 -9.59
N ALA A 54 -7.76 -1.70 -8.80
CA ALA A 54 -9.18 -1.38 -8.75
C ALA A 54 -9.44 0.06 -8.26
N ALA A 55 -8.69 0.53 -7.26
CA ALA A 55 -8.83 1.89 -6.74
C ALA A 55 -8.44 2.97 -7.76
N VAL A 56 -7.41 2.71 -8.58
CA VAL A 56 -7.02 3.58 -9.69
C VAL A 56 -8.09 3.60 -10.77
N GLN A 57 -8.55 2.42 -11.21
CA GLN A 57 -9.54 2.30 -12.28
C GLN A 57 -10.90 2.92 -11.91
N SER A 58 -11.29 2.83 -10.64
CA SER A 58 -12.55 3.39 -10.13
C SER A 58 -12.48 4.88 -9.79
N GLY A 59 -11.30 5.51 -9.84
CA GLY A 59 -11.09 6.88 -9.36
C GLY A 59 -11.15 7.03 -7.83
N GLN A 60 -11.21 5.92 -7.09
CA GLN A 60 -11.24 5.94 -5.63
C GLN A 60 -9.92 6.41 -5.04
N LEU A 61 -8.79 6.08 -5.67
CA LEU A 61 -7.47 6.48 -5.17
C LEU A 61 -7.36 8.01 -5.10
N GLN A 62 -7.78 8.73 -6.15
CA GLN A 62 -7.75 10.20 -6.20
C GLN A 62 -8.61 10.82 -5.09
N LYS A 63 -9.76 10.23 -4.76
CA LYS A 63 -10.61 10.68 -3.65
C LYS A 63 -9.92 10.51 -2.30
N LEU A 64 -9.24 9.38 -2.09
CA LEU A 64 -8.50 9.12 -0.86
C LEU A 64 -7.32 10.08 -0.68
N MET A 65 -6.64 10.43 -1.76
CA MET A 65 -5.53 11.39 -1.74
C MET A 65 -5.97 12.83 -1.50
N ALA A 66 -7.19 13.20 -1.92
CA ALA A 66 -7.74 14.54 -1.75
C ALA A 66 -8.30 14.82 -0.33
N THR A 67 -8.16 13.88 0.60
CA THR A 67 -8.64 14.01 1.98
C THR A 67 -7.47 14.33 2.90
N ASP A 68 -7.42 15.56 3.43
CA ASP A 68 -6.43 16.05 4.41
C ASP A 68 -6.64 15.44 5.82
#